data_AF-A0A953UEH7-F1
#
_entry.id   AF-A0A953UEH7-F1
#
_cell.length_a   1.000
_cell.length_b   1.000
_cell.length_c   1.000
_cell.angle_alpha   90.00
_cell.angle_beta   90.00
_cell.angle_gamma   90.00
#
_symmetry.space_group_name_H-M   'P 1'
#
loop_
_entity.id
_entity.type
_entity.pdbx_description
1 polymer ?
#
loop_
_entity_poly.entity_id
_entity_poly.type
_entity_poly.pdbx_seq_one_letter_code
_entity_poly.pdbx_strand_id
1 'polypeptide(L)'
;MTQPWFDPNHYAWIPGTAYGVIAGLMGGLVGWLVPRGRAREFILRSWFTLWVVAIALLIAGTVALIDGQPWGVWYGLLLPGAIGTLVVGANSLLILKTYRAVEERRLAAKDLL
;
A
#
# COMPACT_ATOMS: atom_id res chain seq x y z
N MET A 1 -19.62 -9.58 25.28
CA MET A 1 -19.46 -9.11 23.89
C MET A 1 -19.12 -7.64 23.96
N THR A 2 -17.93 -7.27 23.49
CA THR A 2 -17.46 -5.89 23.37
C THR A 2 -18.33 -5.15 22.37
N GLN A 3 -18.63 -3.86 22.61
CA GLN A 3 -19.37 -3.07 21.62
C GLN A 3 -18.55 -3.02 20.32
N PRO A 4 -19.21 -3.21 19.15
CA PRO A 4 -18.55 -3.08 17.86
C PRO A 4 -17.94 -1.68 17.71
N TRP A 5 -16.69 -1.58 17.26
CA TRP A 5 -16.07 -0.27 16.99
C TRP A 5 -16.80 0.53 15.92
N PHE A 6 -17.38 -0.17 14.94
CA PHE A 6 -18.25 0.38 13.90
C PHE A 6 -19.29 -0.67 13.49
N ASP A 7 -20.33 -0.25 12.79
CA ASP A 7 -21.37 -1.14 12.28
C ASP A 7 -20.77 -2.21 11.34
N PRO A 8 -20.75 -3.50 11.75
CA PRO A 8 -20.11 -4.55 10.98
C PRO A 8 -20.79 -4.85 9.64
N ASN A 9 -22.06 -4.49 9.49
CA ASN A 9 -22.84 -4.82 8.30
C ASN A 9 -22.82 -3.66 7.28
N HIS A 10 -22.79 -2.41 7.75
CA HIS A 10 -22.86 -1.24 6.88
C HIS A 10 -21.50 -0.67 6.48
N TYR A 11 -20.47 -0.80 7.33
CA TYR A 11 -19.21 -0.07 7.15
C TYR A 11 -17.96 -0.95 6.95
N ALA A 12 -18.06 -2.26 7.11
CA ALA A 12 -16.94 -3.19 6.97
C ALA A 12 -16.24 -3.18 5.60
N TRP A 13 -16.94 -2.78 4.54
CA TRP A 13 -16.38 -2.71 3.18
C TRP A 13 -15.49 -1.47 2.95
N ILE A 14 -15.68 -0.40 3.74
CA ILE A 14 -15.04 0.90 3.51
C ILE A 14 -13.50 0.80 3.55
N PRO A 15 -12.87 0.22 4.57
CA PRO A 15 -11.41 0.16 4.63
C PRO A 15 -10.81 -0.59 3.43
N GLY A 16 -11.43 -1.72 3.06
CA GLY A 16 -11.02 -2.53 1.93
C GLY A 16 -11.12 -1.80 0.59
N THR A 17 -12.28 -1.23 0.29
CA THR A 17 -12.52 -0.52 -0.97
C THR A 17 -11.69 0.75 -1.07
N ALA A 18 -11.66 1.57 -0.03
CA ALA A 18 -10.91 2.82 -0.03
C ALA A 18 -9.41 2.56 -0.25
N TYR A 19 -8.83 1.63 0.53
CA TYR A 19 -7.43 1.27 0.37
C TYR A 19 -7.16 0.65 -1.01
N GLY A 20 -7.99 -0.30 -1.44
CA GLY A 20 -7.82 -1.02 -2.71
C GLY A 20 -7.86 -0.09 -3.93
N VAL A 21 -8.80 0.86 -3.98
CA VAL A 21 -8.92 1.81 -5.08
C VAL A 21 -7.69 2.73 -5.14
N ILE A 22 -7.27 3.29 -4.00
CA ILE A 22 -6.11 4.19 -3.96
C ILE A 22 -4.83 3.42 -4.33
N ALA A 23 -4.63 2.21 -3.77
CA ALA A 23 -3.49 1.37 -4.08
C ALA A 23 -3.47 0.94 -5.56
N GLY A 24 -4.63 0.63 -6.15
CA GLY A 24 -4.77 0.28 -7.57
C GLY A 24 -4.41 1.44 -8.50
N LEU A 25 -4.92 2.65 -8.22
CA LEU A 25 -4.58 3.87 -8.97
C LEU A 25 -3.08 4.18 -8.85
N MET A 26 -2.52 4.08 -7.64
CA MET A 26 -1.08 4.24 -7.44
C MET A 26 -0.25 3.18 -8.17
N GLY A 27 -0.71 1.93 -8.22
CA GLY A 27 -0.08 0.87 -9.01
C GLY A 27 -0.03 1.20 -10.50
N GLY A 28 -1.11 1.76 -11.06
CA GLY A 28 -1.14 2.26 -12.43
C GLY A 28 -0.14 3.40 -12.67
N LEU A 29 -0.07 4.37 -11.76
CA LEU A 29 0.91 5.47 -11.82
C LEU A 29 2.35 4.95 -11.74
N VAL A 30 2.60 3.97 -10.87
CA VAL A 30 3.90 3.30 -10.75
C VAL A 30 4.30 2.64 -12.06
N GLY A 31 3.40 1.83 -12.64
CA GLY A 31 3.66 1.15 -13.92
C GLY A 31 3.95 2.12 -15.06
N TRP A 32 3.40 3.33 -15.03
CA TRP A 32 3.59 4.33 -16.07
C TRP A 32 4.82 5.22 -15.86
N LEU A 33 5.05 5.73 -14.65
CA LEU A 33 6.05 6.77 -14.39
C LEU A 33 7.42 6.22 -13.99
N VAL A 34 7.48 5.08 -13.29
CA VAL A 34 8.74 4.49 -12.80
C VAL A 34 9.66 4.07 -13.94
N PRO A 35 9.21 3.36 -15.00
CA PRO A 35 10.08 2.99 -16.12
C PRO A 35 10.64 4.20 -16.88
N ARG A 36 9.97 5.36 -16.79
CA ARG A 36 10.39 6.63 -17.41
C ARG A 36 11.33 7.45 -16.49
N GLY A 37 11.59 6.99 -15.27
CA GLY A 37 12.38 7.71 -14.27
C GLY A 37 11.79 9.08 -13.92
N ARG A 38 10.46 9.20 -13.91
CA ARG A 38 9.75 10.45 -13.57
C ARG A 38 9.15 10.38 -12.16
N ALA A 39 8.91 11.55 -11.57
CA ALA A 39 8.20 11.74 -10.31
C ALA A 39 8.70 10.88 -9.13
N ARG A 40 10.02 10.61 -9.06
CA ARG A 40 10.63 9.68 -8.10
C ARG A 40 10.22 9.95 -6.65
N GLU A 41 10.35 11.20 -6.20
CA GLU A 41 10.04 11.55 -4.81
C GLU A 41 8.56 11.39 -4.48
N PHE A 42 7.69 11.84 -5.38
CA PHE A 42 6.24 11.68 -5.23
C PHE A 42 5.85 10.21 -5.14
N ILE A 43 6.36 9.37 -6.05
CA ILE A 43 6.03 7.94 -6.05
C ILE A 43 6.56 7.26 -4.79
N LEU A 44 7.83 7.46 -4.43
CA LEU A 44 8.40 6.79 -3.26
C LEU A 44 7.72 7.20 -1.96
N ARG A 45 7.41 8.49 -1.78
CA ARG A 45 6.71 8.99 -0.59
C ARG A 45 5.28 8.46 -0.53
N SER A 46 4.52 8.57 -1.62
CA SER A 46 3.13 8.09 -1.67
C SER A 46 3.04 6.57 -1.50
N TRP A 47 3.97 5.82 -2.09
CA TRP A 47 4.05 4.36 -1.93
C TRP A 47 4.39 3.96 -0.50
N PHE A 48 5.32 4.66 0.13
CA PHE A 48 5.66 4.45 1.54
C PHE A 48 4.47 4.77 2.45
N THR A 49 3.75 5.86 2.22
CA THR A 49 2.54 6.20 2.97
C THR A 49 1.48 5.11 2.86
N LEU A 50 1.25 4.58 1.66
CA LEU A 50 0.33 3.45 1.47
C LEU A 50 0.74 2.23 2.28
N TRP A 51 2.04 1.91 2.30
CA TRP A 51 2.55 0.80 3.08
C TRP A 51 2.37 0.99 4.59
N VAL A 52 2.63 2.20 5.11
CA VAL A 52 2.39 2.54 6.52
C VAL A 52 0.91 2.41 6.88
N VAL A 53 0.00 2.89 6.02
CA VAL A 53 -1.45 2.73 6.22
C VAL A 53 -1.84 1.26 6.23
N ALA A 54 -1.27 0.43 5.35
CA ALA A 54 -1.54 -1.01 5.36
C ALA A 54 -1.11 -1.68 6.66
N ILE A 55 0.06 -1.33 7.18
CA ILE A 55 0.55 -1.83 8.47
C ILE A 55 -0.39 -1.38 9.59
N ALA A 56 -0.83 -0.12 9.58
CA ALA A 56 -1.76 0.39 10.59
C ALA A 56 -3.10 -0.37 10.57
N LEU A 57 -3.65 -0.64 9.38
CA LEU A 57 -4.86 -1.46 9.22
C LEU A 57 -4.65 -2.89 9.70
N LEU A 58 -3.47 -3.48 9.42
CA LEU A 58 -3.13 -4.82 9.88
C LEU A 58 -3.08 -4.89 11.41
N ILE A 59 -2.38 -3.95 12.05
CA ILE A 59 -2.31 -3.84 13.51
C ILE A 59 -3.71 -3.65 14.10
N ALA A 60 -4.51 -2.73 13.56
CA ALA A 60 -5.87 -2.48 14.03
C ALA A 60 -6.76 -3.72 13.90
N GLY A 61 -6.66 -4.44 12.79
CA GLY A 61 -7.37 -5.71 12.58
C GLY A 61 -6.93 -6.81 13.53
N THR A 62 -5.64 -6.91 13.84
CA THR A 62 -5.11 -7.87 14.83
C THR A 62 -5.58 -7.54 16.24
N VAL A 63 -5.56 -6.25 16.64
CA VAL A 63 -6.09 -5.82 17.94
C VAL A 63 -7.59 -6.11 18.04
N ALA A 64 -8.36 -5.78 16.99
CA ALA A 64 -9.78 -6.08 16.95
C ALA A 64 -10.08 -7.58 17.09
N LEU A 65 -9.25 -8.44 16.47
CA LEU A 65 -9.38 -9.89 16.60
C LEU A 65 -9.13 -10.36 18.04
N ILE A 66 -8.10 -9.83 18.71
CA ILE A 66 -7.77 -10.16 20.10
C ILE A 66 -8.87 -9.68 21.06
N ASP A 67 -9.46 -8.51 20.80
CA ASP A 67 -10.55 -7.94 21.59
C ASP A 67 -11.91 -8.63 21.38
N GLY A 68 -11.96 -9.68 20.54
CA GLY A 68 -13.16 -10.43 20.25
C GLY A 68 -14.21 -9.64 19.46
N GLN A 69 -13.77 -8.68 18.63
CA GLN A 69 -14.67 -7.89 17.78
C GLN A 69 -15.43 -8.78 16.78
N PRO A 70 -16.60 -8.34 16.28
CA PRO A 70 -17.35 -9.06 15.27
C PRO A 70 -16.55 -9.23 13.97
N TRP A 71 -16.89 -10.27 13.19
CA TRP A 71 -16.22 -10.60 11.93
C TRP A 71 -16.05 -9.40 11.00
N GLY A 72 -17.10 -8.60 10.76
CA GLY A 72 -17.01 -7.44 9.87
C GLY A 72 -16.00 -6.38 10.31
N VAL A 73 -15.74 -6.25 11.61
CA VAL A 73 -14.80 -5.26 12.15
C VAL A 73 -13.36 -5.72 11.96
N TRP A 74 -13.00 -6.87 12.53
CA TRP A 74 -11.61 -7.32 12.47
C TRP A 74 -11.23 -7.74 11.05
N TYR A 75 -12.11 -8.43 10.31
CA TYR A 75 -11.81 -8.91 8.96
C TYR A 75 -11.71 -7.75 7.97
N GLY A 76 -12.60 -6.76 8.10
CA GLY A 76 -12.62 -5.56 7.25
C GLY A 76 -11.35 -4.72 7.35
N LEU A 77 -10.64 -4.76 8.49
CA LEU A 77 -9.36 -4.08 8.70
C LEU A 77 -8.17 -4.98 8.38
N LEU A 78 -8.20 -6.23 8.85
CA LEU A 78 -7.08 -7.17 8.77
C LEU A 78 -6.79 -7.57 7.32
N LEU A 79 -7.82 -7.80 6.50
CA LEU A 79 -7.64 -8.24 5.12
C LEU A 79 -6.93 -7.20 4.24
N PRO A 80 -7.39 -5.93 4.12
CA PRO A 80 -6.66 -4.92 3.36
C PRO A 80 -5.30 -4.59 3.98
N GLY A 81 -5.17 -4.67 5.31
CA GLY A 81 -3.88 -4.49 5.97
C GLY A 81 -2.85 -5.56 5.60
N ALA A 82 -3.24 -6.83 5.63
CA ALA A 82 -2.38 -7.97 5.29
C ALA A 82 -1.99 -7.94 3.80
N ILE A 83 -2.97 -7.83 2.91
CA ILE A 83 -2.74 -7.76 1.47
C ILE A 83 -1.90 -6.53 1.13
N GLY A 84 -2.26 -5.37 1.66
CA GLY A 84 -1.55 -4.12 1.43
C GLY A 84 -0.09 -4.20 1.87
N THR A 85 0.17 -4.73 3.07
CA THR A 85 1.53 -4.85 3.61
C THR A 85 2.39 -5.75 2.74
N LEU A 86 1.86 -6.90 2.31
CA LEU A 86 2.58 -7.84 1.46
C LEU A 86 2.78 -7.31 0.04
N VAL A 87 1.71 -6.84 -0.62
CA VAL A 87 1.76 -6.41 -2.02
C VAL A 87 2.55 -5.11 -2.16
N VAL A 88 2.24 -4.08 -1.37
CA VAL A 88 2.94 -2.78 -1.45
C VAL A 88 4.38 -2.94 -0.95
N GLY A 89 4.59 -3.73 0.12
CA GLY A 89 5.91 -4.05 0.64
C GLY A 89 6.80 -4.77 -0.37
N ALA A 90 6.32 -5.87 -0.96
CA ALA A 90 7.10 -6.62 -1.96
C ALA A 90 7.42 -5.78 -3.21
N ASN A 91 6.45 -5.00 -3.70
CA ASN A 91 6.65 -4.14 -4.87
C ASN A 91 7.58 -2.95 -4.60
N SER A 92 7.77 -2.53 -3.34
CA SER A 92 8.71 -1.46 -3.01
C SER A 92 10.14 -1.76 -3.48
N LEU A 93 10.57 -3.03 -3.37
CA LEU A 93 11.89 -3.49 -3.82
C LEU A 93 12.03 -3.34 -5.34
N LEU A 94 10.98 -3.71 -6.08
CA LEU A 94 10.94 -3.59 -7.53
C LEU A 94 11.01 -2.12 -7.95
N ILE A 95 10.19 -1.25 -7.34
CA ILE A 95 10.16 0.18 -7.64
C ILE A 95 11.53 0.83 -7.42
N LEU A 96 12.16 0.54 -6.29
CA LEU A 96 13.50 1.04 -5.96
C LEU A 96 14.55 0.56 -6.98
N LYS A 97 14.51 -0.73 -7.34
CA LYS A 97 15.42 -1.32 -8.34
C LYS A 97 15.23 -0.67 -9.71
N THR A 98 14.00 -0.45 -10.14
CA THR A 98 13.71 0.17 -11.44
C THR A 98 14.18 1.62 -11.48
N TYR A 99 13.96 2.41 -10.44
CA TYR A 99 14.49 3.78 -10.39
C TYR A 99 16.02 3.82 -10.46
N ARG A 100 16.72 2.91 -9.76
CA ARG A 100 18.19 2.80 -9.84
C ARG A 100 18.66 2.47 -11.26
N ALA A 101 18.03 1.49 -11.91
CA ALA A 101 18.38 1.10 -13.28
C ALA A 101 18.16 2.24 -14.29
N VAL A 102 17.15 3.09 -14.11
CA VAL A 102 16.94 4.27 -14.97
C VAL A 102 18.03 5.32 -14.74
N GLU A 103 18.43 5.54 -13.49
CA GLU A 103 19.49 6.49 -13.17
C GLU A 103 20.86 6.02 -13.71
N GLU A 104 21.19 4.73 -13.57
CA GLU A 104 22.40 4.11 -14.13
C GLU A 104 22.48 4.30 -15.64
N ARG A 105 21.37 4.10 -16.37
CA ARG A 105 21.29 4.34 -17.82
C ARG A 105 21.50 5.80 -18.19
N ARG A 106 21.02 6.73 -17.36
CA ARG A 106 21.24 8.17 -17.58
C ARG A 106 22.70 8.57 -17.38
N LEU A 107 23.36 8.01 -16.38
CA LEU A 107 24.78 8.26 -16.11
C LEU A 107 25.64 7.70 -17.24
N ALA A 108 25.42 6.45 -17.65
CA ALA A 108 26.15 5.83 -18.76
C ALA A 108 26.01 6.59 -20.08
N ALA A 109 24.84 7.20 -20.34
CA ALA A 109 24.64 8.04 -21.52
C ALA A 109 25.38 9.39 -21.44
N LYS A 110 25.60 9.92 -20.23
CA LYS A 110 26.38 11.15 -20.03
C LYS A 110 27.87 10.93 -20.18
N ASP A 111 28.38 9.77 -19.76
CA ASP A 111 29.80 9.42 -19.89
C ASP A 111 30.25 9.21 -21.36
N LEU A 112 29.30 9.06 -22.28
CA LEU A 112 29.54 8.91 -23.72
C LEU A 112 29.58 10.23 -24.51
N LEU A 113 29.27 11.37 -23.86
CA LEU A 113 29.26 12.72 -24.46
C LEU A 113 30.47 13.53 -24.01
#